data_AF-A0A0S4L2H1-F1
#
_entry.id   AF-A0A0S4L2H1-F1
#
_cell.length_a   1.000
_cell.length_b   1.000
_cell.length_c   1.000
_cell.angle_alpha   90.00
_cell.angle_beta   90.00
_cell.angle_gamma   90.00
#
_symmetry.space_group_name_H-M   'P 1'
#
loop_
_entity.id
_entity.type
_entity.pdbx_description
1 polymer ?
#
loop_
_entity_poly.entity_id
_entity_poly.type
_entity_poly.pdbx_seq_one_letter_code
_entity_poly.pdbx_strand_id
1 'polypeptide(L)'
;MSFCRQTVVPGREVANLTMTFALAFMMSGCGVGYTVFKSEAKLDRLAVPMTKPQVLERIGHPDRVFRDDGRMVIWEYSLTARRQWVYELAYCPLSMWIGGCVFYPFTNLVSDQREAPYHVVFIDNELCAWGQPSAIMQKRRACAAGSVSERGLEPVVSGRGPIDAASIARYRTMAVMPFEDAAGMPGTGSRIAGMVTTLMLDLGLNVVERAQLDDVLREQVIQLTHGGDADALRVGQLVGADAIVVGEVQQWERRQQERTSSVSLSLRMIDVETGRLLFSGQGHLTDPTSDNPEQAARLIVNRILTQFGVQADLLGSGRIGVSWQLRRDAGEQYYLVTELRAGLPGDKAGLKIGDRVTACNGVPLSTVKTERDARRLCRVEAGQELQLGVVREGRFFTVRLIAEKRPGL
;
A
#
# COMPACT_ATOMS: atom_id res chain seq x y z
N MET A 1 53.32 90.95 -15.60
CA MET A 1 52.38 90.43 -14.58
C MET A 1 52.38 88.92 -14.74
N SER A 2 53.30 88.26 -14.02
CA SER A 2 54.02 87.12 -14.62
C SER A 2 54.30 86.00 -13.62
N PHE A 3 54.05 84.77 -14.08
CA PHE A 3 54.72 83.50 -13.73
C PHE A 3 54.73 82.96 -12.29
N CYS A 4 54.26 81.70 -12.14
CA CYS A 4 54.99 80.53 -11.61
C CYS A 4 54.13 79.25 -11.74
N ARG A 5 54.61 77.99 -11.61
CA ARG A 5 55.85 77.27 -12.02
C ARG A 5 55.75 75.79 -11.55
N GLN A 6 56.11 74.79 -12.39
CA GLN A 6 56.59 73.42 -11.99
C GLN A 6 55.62 72.50 -11.16
N THR A 7 55.73 71.16 -11.04
CA THR A 7 56.80 70.15 -11.33
C THR A 7 56.26 68.70 -11.52
N VAL A 8 57.13 67.83 -12.09
CA VAL A 8 57.13 66.33 -12.15
C VAL A 8 56.94 65.65 -10.75
N VAL A 9 56.62 64.35 -10.53
CA VAL A 9 57.05 63.03 -11.10
C VAL A 9 55.94 61.92 -10.93
N PRO A 10 56.09 60.63 -11.38
CA PRO A 10 54.95 59.70 -11.63
C PRO A 10 54.84 58.45 -10.73
N GLY A 11 53.82 57.60 -10.98
CA GLY A 11 53.87 56.14 -10.73
C GLY A 11 52.96 55.58 -9.61
N ARG A 12 51.71 55.20 -9.92
CA ARG A 12 50.88 54.36 -9.01
C ARG A 12 49.68 53.60 -9.62
N GLU A 13 49.74 53.14 -10.87
CA GLU A 13 48.57 52.48 -11.51
C GLU A 13 48.45 50.95 -11.31
N VAL A 14 49.54 50.24 -11.03
CA VAL A 14 49.54 48.76 -11.02
C VAL A 14 48.76 48.16 -9.84
N ALA A 15 48.61 48.88 -8.73
CA ALA A 15 47.92 48.38 -7.53
C ALA A 15 46.38 48.40 -7.64
N ASN A 16 45.81 49.29 -8.44
CA ASN A 16 44.36 49.41 -8.56
C ASN A 16 43.78 48.34 -9.50
N LEU A 17 44.52 47.92 -10.54
CA LEU A 17 44.05 46.92 -11.51
C LEU A 17 43.90 45.51 -10.91
N THR A 18 44.83 45.11 -10.03
CA THR A 18 44.78 43.81 -9.37
C THR A 18 43.66 43.74 -8.33
N MET A 19 43.40 44.84 -7.61
CA MET A 19 42.32 44.92 -6.62
C MET A 19 40.93 44.97 -7.28
N THR A 20 40.76 45.64 -8.43
CA THR A 20 39.50 45.61 -9.18
C THR A 20 39.24 44.26 -9.88
N PHE A 21 40.26 43.59 -10.42
CA PHE A 21 40.12 42.22 -10.93
C PHE A 21 39.71 41.23 -9.83
N ALA A 22 40.29 41.33 -8.64
CA ALA A 22 39.90 40.49 -7.50
C ALA A 22 38.45 40.72 -7.06
N LEU A 23 37.99 41.98 -7.02
CA LEU A 23 36.61 42.34 -6.68
C LEU A 23 35.60 41.84 -7.75
N ALA A 24 35.96 41.95 -9.04
CA ALA A 24 35.13 41.48 -10.14
C ALA A 24 34.98 39.95 -10.14
N PHE A 25 36.04 39.20 -9.83
CA PHE A 25 35.99 37.75 -9.66
C PHE A 25 35.12 37.32 -8.46
N MET A 26 35.16 38.06 -7.34
CA MET A 26 34.27 37.78 -6.21
C MET A 26 32.79 37.98 -6.55
N MET A 27 32.44 38.98 -7.37
CA MET A 27 31.05 39.26 -7.74
C MET A 27 30.48 38.25 -8.76
N SER A 28 31.31 37.65 -9.62
CA SER A 28 30.84 36.65 -10.61
C SER A 28 30.50 35.29 -9.99
N GLY A 29 31.03 34.95 -8.82
CA GLY A 29 30.77 33.68 -8.13
C GLY A 29 29.35 33.50 -7.58
N CYS A 30 28.54 34.57 -7.49
CA CYS A 30 27.27 34.56 -6.77
C CYS A 30 26.20 33.66 -7.42
N GLY A 31 26.08 33.67 -8.76
CA GLY A 31 25.14 32.82 -9.49
C GLY A 31 25.51 31.33 -9.44
N VAL A 32 26.79 31.03 -9.70
CA VAL A 32 27.34 29.66 -9.64
C VAL A 32 27.21 29.06 -8.24
N GLY A 33 27.44 29.86 -7.20
CA GLY A 33 27.24 29.44 -5.81
C GLY A 33 25.79 29.01 -5.54
N TYR A 34 24.81 29.75 -6.07
CA TYR A 34 23.40 29.41 -5.95
C TYR A 34 23.07 28.08 -6.65
N THR A 35 23.51 27.88 -7.90
CA THR A 35 23.19 26.65 -8.65
C THR A 35 23.94 25.41 -8.17
N VAL A 36 25.12 25.57 -7.55
CA VAL A 36 25.78 24.49 -6.79
C VAL A 36 24.99 24.15 -5.51
N PHE A 37 24.52 25.16 -4.76
CA PHE A 37 23.76 24.93 -3.52
C PHE A 37 22.35 24.35 -3.76
N LYS A 38 21.71 24.71 -4.88
CA LYS A 38 20.37 24.25 -5.27
C LYS A 38 20.36 23.03 -6.20
N SER A 39 21.50 22.37 -6.45
CA SER A 39 21.57 21.26 -7.41
C SER A 39 20.85 19.99 -6.93
N GLU A 40 20.18 19.30 -7.86
CA GLU A 40 19.61 17.96 -7.71
C GLU A 40 20.59 16.94 -7.11
N ALA A 41 21.90 17.11 -7.32
CA ALA A 41 22.95 16.24 -6.78
C ALA A 41 22.94 16.11 -5.23
N LYS A 42 22.25 17.00 -4.52
CA LYS A 42 21.97 16.84 -3.08
C LYS A 42 21.10 15.60 -2.78
N LEU A 43 20.19 15.22 -3.66
CA LEU A 43 19.28 14.08 -3.48
C LEU A 43 20.01 12.72 -3.52
N ASP A 44 21.18 12.64 -4.17
CA ASP A 44 22.01 11.44 -4.18
C ASP A 44 22.64 11.13 -2.80
N ARG A 45 22.55 12.05 -1.84
CA ARG A 45 22.99 11.88 -0.45
C ARG A 45 21.92 11.25 0.46
N LEU A 46 20.73 10.99 -0.08
CA LEU A 46 19.62 10.39 0.62
C LEU A 46 19.64 8.88 0.48
N ALA A 47 19.34 8.17 1.57
CA ALA A 47 19.16 6.73 1.62
C ALA A 47 17.91 6.39 2.44
N VAL A 48 17.32 5.23 2.21
CA VAL A 48 16.23 4.70 3.04
C VAL A 48 16.78 3.57 3.90
N PRO A 49 16.55 3.54 5.22
CA PRO A 49 15.90 4.58 6.04
C PRO A 49 16.87 5.71 6.45
N MET A 50 16.35 6.93 6.61
CA MET A 50 17.02 8.07 7.24
C MET A 50 16.00 8.88 8.05
N THR A 51 16.40 9.50 9.15
CA THR A 51 15.47 10.30 9.97
C THR A 51 15.36 11.75 9.46
N LYS A 52 14.22 12.40 9.73
CA LYS A 52 13.96 13.82 9.44
C LYS A 52 15.14 14.78 9.75
N PRO A 53 15.80 14.72 10.93
CA PRO A 53 16.98 15.56 11.19
C PRO A 53 18.22 15.19 10.35
N GLN A 54 18.46 13.90 10.08
CA GLN A 54 19.57 13.49 9.20
C GLN A 54 19.35 14.00 7.76
N VAL A 55 18.11 14.03 7.28
CA VAL A 55 17.80 14.62 5.97
C VAL A 55 18.04 16.13 5.95
N LEU A 56 17.60 16.86 6.99
CA LEU A 56 17.90 18.30 7.13
C LEU A 56 19.41 18.59 7.09
N GLU A 57 20.22 17.77 7.75
CA GLU A 57 21.69 17.89 7.73
C GLU A 57 22.29 17.69 6.32
N ARG A 58 21.73 16.78 5.51
CA ARG A 58 22.30 16.43 4.18
C ARG A 58 21.86 17.33 3.03
N ILE A 59 20.60 17.79 3.02
CA ILE A 59 20.03 18.58 1.91
C ILE A 59 19.64 20.01 2.29
N GLY A 60 19.38 20.27 3.57
CA GLY A 60 18.91 21.56 4.10
C GLY A 60 17.40 21.63 4.29
N HIS A 61 16.92 22.77 4.80
CA HIS A 61 15.50 23.03 4.98
C HIS A 61 14.73 23.02 3.65
N PRO A 62 13.46 22.56 3.64
CA PRO A 62 12.62 22.59 2.45
C PRO A 62 12.20 24.01 2.10
N ASP A 63 11.94 24.24 0.80
CA ASP A 63 11.38 25.52 0.33
C ASP A 63 9.92 25.69 0.77
N ARG A 64 9.18 24.58 0.81
CA ARG A 64 7.79 24.54 1.27
C ARG A 64 7.46 23.18 1.90
N VAL A 65 6.65 23.21 2.97
CA VAL A 65 5.94 22.03 3.45
C VAL A 65 4.62 21.97 2.70
N PHE A 66 4.47 20.97 1.83
CA PHE A 66 3.29 20.80 0.98
C PHE A 66 2.11 20.20 1.76
N ARG A 67 2.40 19.31 2.72
CA ARG A 67 1.42 18.62 3.56
C ARG A 67 2.08 18.12 4.85
N ASP A 68 1.38 18.22 5.97
CA ASP A 68 1.76 17.62 7.25
C ASP A 68 0.49 17.14 7.95
N ASP A 69 0.21 15.83 7.86
CA ASP A 69 -0.95 15.19 8.48
C ASP A 69 -0.54 14.51 9.82
N GLY A 70 0.57 14.92 10.44
CA GLY A 70 1.14 14.35 11.67
C GLY A 70 1.80 12.98 11.51
N ARG A 71 1.23 12.09 10.67
CA ARG A 71 1.82 10.80 10.29
C ARG A 71 2.68 10.89 9.02
N MET A 72 2.26 11.71 8.04
CA MET A 72 2.96 11.88 6.77
C MET A 72 3.31 13.36 6.57
N VAL A 73 4.57 13.62 6.25
CA VAL A 73 5.06 14.98 5.92
C VAL A 73 5.62 14.97 4.51
N ILE A 74 5.20 15.92 3.69
CA ILE A 74 5.67 16.11 2.32
C ILE A 74 6.38 17.45 2.23
N TRP A 75 7.66 17.40 1.90
CA TRP A 75 8.51 18.55 1.61
C TRP A 75 8.66 18.74 0.11
N GLU A 76 8.68 20.00 -0.29
CA GLU A 76 8.85 20.46 -1.67
C GLU A 76 10.16 21.27 -1.74
N TYR A 77 10.98 20.95 -2.74
CA TYR A 77 12.27 21.57 -3.02
C TYR A 77 12.33 22.01 -4.49
N SER A 78 12.60 23.28 -4.76
CA SER A 78 13.03 23.69 -6.10
C SER A 78 14.52 23.40 -6.24
N LEU A 79 14.90 22.59 -7.22
CA LEU A 79 16.29 22.17 -7.45
C LEU A 79 16.67 22.33 -8.93
N THR A 80 17.88 22.81 -9.17
CA THR A 80 18.46 22.99 -10.51
C THR A 80 19.04 21.68 -11.04
N ALA A 81 19.16 21.58 -12.36
CA ALA A 81 19.60 20.35 -13.02
C ALA A 81 21.03 19.95 -12.63
N ARG A 82 21.32 18.64 -12.71
CA ARG A 82 22.68 18.11 -12.48
C ARG A 82 23.69 18.82 -13.38
N ARG A 83 24.76 19.36 -12.79
CA ARG A 83 25.86 20.08 -13.47
C ARG A 83 25.47 21.39 -14.18
N GLN A 84 24.31 21.99 -13.90
CA GLN A 84 23.91 23.28 -14.50
C GLN A 84 24.94 24.41 -14.24
N TRP A 85 25.58 24.39 -13.06
CA TRP A 85 26.69 25.28 -12.69
C TRP A 85 27.90 25.24 -13.66
N VAL A 86 28.11 24.12 -14.37
CA VAL A 86 29.23 23.99 -15.34
C VAL A 86 28.97 24.86 -16.56
N TYR A 87 27.71 24.91 -17.03
CA TYR A 87 27.32 25.80 -18.12
C TYR A 87 27.45 27.26 -17.69
N GLU A 88 27.01 27.60 -16.48
CA GLU A 88 27.15 28.97 -15.96
C GLU A 88 28.62 29.40 -15.82
N LEU A 89 29.51 28.53 -15.32
CA LEU A 89 30.95 28.81 -15.31
C LEU A 89 31.59 28.89 -16.70
N ALA A 90 31.10 28.15 -17.69
CA ALA A 90 31.61 28.22 -19.06
C ALA A 90 31.14 29.50 -19.78
N TYR A 91 29.91 29.94 -19.56
CA TYR A 91 29.34 31.13 -20.21
C TYR A 91 29.63 32.45 -19.48
N CYS A 92 29.89 32.46 -18.18
CA CYS A 92 30.16 33.70 -17.43
C CYS A 92 31.43 34.46 -17.92
N PRO A 93 32.56 33.81 -18.27
CA PRO A 93 33.71 34.51 -18.86
C PRO A 93 33.40 35.08 -20.24
N LEU A 94 32.62 34.35 -21.04
CA LEU A 94 32.22 34.76 -22.40
C LEU A 94 31.27 35.97 -22.37
N SER A 95 30.32 36.02 -21.44
CA SER A 95 29.40 37.16 -21.29
C SER A 95 30.10 38.42 -20.79
N MET A 96 31.10 38.31 -19.91
CA MET A 96 31.95 39.44 -19.52
C MET A 96 32.72 40.04 -20.71
N TRP A 97 33.17 39.23 -21.66
CA TRP A 97 33.93 39.67 -22.84
C TRP A 97 33.09 40.38 -23.91
N ILE A 98 31.80 40.05 -24.02
CA ILE A 98 30.93 40.56 -25.11
C ILE A 98 30.17 41.84 -24.73
N GLY A 99 30.20 42.25 -23.45
CA GLY A 99 29.73 43.57 -23.02
C GLY A 99 28.69 43.53 -21.90
N GLY A 100 29.14 43.23 -20.68
CA GLY A 100 28.41 43.53 -19.44
C GLY A 100 27.32 42.54 -19.05
N CYS A 101 27.03 42.50 -17.75
CA CYS A 101 26.05 41.60 -17.11
C CYS A 101 24.58 41.88 -17.46
N VAL A 102 24.30 42.61 -18.55
CA VAL A 102 22.96 43.05 -18.98
C VAL A 102 22.22 41.95 -19.74
N PHE A 103 22.94 41.04 -20.40
CA PHE A 103 22.34 39.92 -21.13
C PHE A 103 22.53 38.58 -20.40
N TYR A 104 21.66 38.34 -19.41
CA TYR A 104 21.42 37.02 -18.80
C TYR A 104 20.10 36.32 -19.25
N PRO A 105 19.61 36.40 -20.53
CA PRO A 105 18.33 35.80 -20.91
C PRO A 105 18.39 34.30 -21.23
N PHE A 106 19.56 33.64 -21.16
CA PHE A 106 19.77 32.34 -21.80
C PHE A 106 19.57 31.08 -20.95
N THR A 107 19.31 31.16 -19.64
CA THR A 107 19.08 29.96 -18.80
C THR A 107 17.66 29.40 -18.85
N ASN A 108 16.66 30.16 -19.34
CA ASN A 108 15.23 29.75 -19.31
C ASN A 108 14.48 29.85 -20.66
N LEU A 109 15.14 30.17 -21.77
CA LEU A 109 14.51 30.40 -23.09
C LEU A 109 14.82 29.35 -24.18
N VAL A 110 15.72 28.39 -23.91
CA VAL A 110 16.16 27.36 -24.88
C VAL A 110 15.91 25.94 -24.37
N SER A 111 15.31 25.78 -23.19
CA SER A 111 14.88 24.48 -22.65
C SER A 111 13.46 24.58 -22.11
N ASP A 112 12.56 23.74 -22.63
CA ASP A 112 11.18 23.58 -22.12
C ASP A 112 11.14 22.82 -20.77
N GLN A 113 12.31 22.55 -20.18
CA GLN A 113 12.45 21.96 -18.85
C GLN A 113 12.23 23.03 -17.77
N ARG A 114 10.95 23.32 -17.50
CA ARG A 114 10.54 23.99 -16.25
C ARG A 114 11.15 23.25 -15.06
N GLU A 115 11.63 24.00 -14.07
CA GLU A 115 12.11 23.49 -12.79
C GLU A 115 11.00 22.68 -12.09
N ALA A 116 10.95 21.38 -12.33
CA ALA A 116 9.95 20.51 -11.72
C ALA A 116 10.26 20.38 -10.22
N PRO A 117 9.34 20.78 -9.31
CA PRO A 117 9.61 20.72 -7.89
C PRO A 117 9.86 19.28 -7.48
N TYR A 118 10.90 19.04 -6.68
CA TYR A 118 11.20 17.73 -6.12
C TYR A 118 10.44 17.55 -4.81
N HIS A 119 9.88 16.36 -4.62
CA HIS A 119 9.20 16.01 -3.38
C HIS A 119 10.04 15.04 -2.56
N VAL A 120 10.12 15.29 -1.25
CA VAL A 120 10.72 14.41 -0.25
C VAL A 120 9.61 14.04 0.74
N VAL A 121 9.42 12.74 1.00
CA VAL A 121 8.27 12.20 1.72
C VAL A 121 8.73 11.44 2.94
N PHE A 122 8.21 11.87 4.10
CA PHE A 122 8.43 11.25 5.39
C PHE A 122 7.16 10.59 5.89
N ILE A 123 7.33 9.47 6.57
CA ILE A 123 6.28 8.80 7.33
C ILE A 123 6.85 8.47 8.71
N ASP A 124 6.12 8.80 9.78
CA ASP A 124 6.52 8.53 11.16
C ASP A 124 7.95 9.07 11.49
N ASN A 125 8.28 10.25 10.92
CA ASN A 125 9.59 10.94 10.93
C ASN A 125 10.76 10.24 10.20
N GLU A 126 10.53 9.13 9.49
CA GLU A 126 11.51 8.47 8.62
C GLU A 126 11.29 8.83 7.14
N LEU A 127 12.40 9.02 6.40
CA LEU A 127 12.42 9.23 4.96
C LEU A 127 12.02 7.94 4.24
N CYS A 128 10.93 7.98 3.49
CA CYS A 128 10.47 6.82 2.73
C CYS A 128 10.74 6.94 1.22
N ALA A 129 10.57 8.13 0.62
CA ALA A 129 10.84 8.32 -0.80
C ALA A 129 11.14 9.78 -1.18
N TRP A 130 11.87 9.99 -2.27
CA TRP A 130 12.03 11.28 -2.92
C TRP A 130 11.97 11.17 -4.45
N GLY A 131 11.75 12.30 -5.14
CA GLY A 131 11.72 12.39 -6.60
C GLY A 131 10.73 13.41 -7.15
N GLN A 132 10.64 13.52 -8.47
CA GLN A 132 9.66 14.38 -9.14
C GLN A 132 8.21 13.90 -8.88
N PRO A 133 7.22 14.81 -8.83
CA PRO A 133 5.82 14.51 -8.50
C PRO A 133 5.22 13.33 -9.24
N SER A 134 5.45 13.22 -10.55
CA SER A 134 4.97 12.13 -11.40
C SER A 134 5.57 10.78 -11.02
N ALA A 135 6.92 10.69 -10.97
CA ALA A 135 7.66 9.48 -10.65
C ALA A 135 7.42 8.97 -9.22
N ILE A 136 7.14 9.88 -8.27
CA ILE A 136 6.97 9.54 -6.86
C ILE A 136 5.51 9.20 -6.49
N MET A 137 4.50 9.42 -7.33
CA MET A 137 3.09 9.10 -6.96
C MET A 137 2.89 7.63 -6.56
N GLN A 138 3.49 6.69 -7.29
CA GLN A 138 3.39 5.26 -6.96
C GLN A 138 4.19 4.93 -5.68
N LYS A 139 5.40 5.49 -5.54
CA LYS A 139 6.23 5.31 -4.34
C LYS A 139 5.57 5.91 -3.09
N ARG A 140 4.87 7.04 -3.20
CA ARG A 140 4.04 7.63 -2.12
C ARG A 140 2.96 6.68 -1.63
N ARG A 141 2.24 6.02 -2.54
CA ARG A 141 1.25 5.00 -2.19
C ARG A 141 1.90 3.77 -1.54
N ALA A 142 3.01 3.30 -2.10
CA ALA A 142 3.79 2.21 -1.52
C ALA A 142 4.35 2.55 -0.14
N CYS A 143 4.73 3.80 0.13
CA CYS A 143 5.13 4.30 1.44
C CYS A 143 3.95 4.35 2.43
N ALA A 144 2.80 4.90 1.99
CA ALA A 144 1.58 4.93 2.79
C ALA A 144 1.10 3.53 3.19
N ALA A 145 1.25 2.54 2.30
CA ALA A 145 0.97 1.13 2.57
C ALA A 145 2.10 0.41 3.34
N GLY A 146 3.36 0.79 3.08
CA GLY A 146 4.57 0.11 3.55
C GLY A 146 5.11 0.56 4.91
N SER A 147 4.48 1.56 5.54
CA SER A 147 4.64 1.79 6.99
C SER A 147 3.92 0.74 7.84
N VAL A 148 3.17 -0.18 7.23
CA VAL A 148 2.95 -1.53 7.81
C VAL A 148 4.20 -2.38 7.54
N SER A 149 5.36 -1.91 8.01
CA SER A 149 6.60 -2.67 7.97
C SER A 149 6.53 -3.74 9.06
N GLU A 150 6.70 -5.00 8.65
CA GLU A 150 6.44 -6.21 9.43
C GLU A 150 7.36 -6.35 10.67
N ARG A 151 7.03 -5.63 11.75
CA ARG A 151 7.46 -5.95 13.12
C ARG A 151 6.26 -6.14 14.04
N GLY A 152 5.64 -7.32 13.90
CA GLY A 152 5.06 -8.03 15.04
C GLY A 152 3.72 -7.53 15.58
N LEU A 153 2.75 -7.29 14.69
CA LEU A 153 1.33 -7.16 15.07
C LEU A 153 0.48 -8.23 14.36
N GLU A 154 1.01 -9.46 14.34
CA GLU A 154 0.28 -10.63 13.87
C GLU A 154 -0.71 -11.12 14.95
N PRO A 155 -1.99 -11.34 14.61
CA PRO A 155 -2.94 -11.93 15.53
C PRO A 155 -2.58 -13.38 15.83
N VAL A 156 -2.56 -13.74 17.11
CA VAL A 156 -2.39 -15.14 17.55
C VAL A 156 -3.69 -15.86 17.23
N VAL A 157 -3.65 -16.76 16.24
CA VAL A 157 -4.83 -17.40 15.66
C VAL A 157 -4.63 -18.90 15.53
N SER A 158 -5.63 -19.65 15.96
CA SER A 158 -5.70 -21.10 15.75
C SER A 158 -7.05 -21.50 15.13
N GLY A 159 -7.00 -21.94 13.89
CA GLY A 159 -8.09 -22.59 13.15
C GLY A 159 -7.82 -24.09 13.01
N ARG A 160 -8.82 -24.93 13.31
CA ARG A 160 -8.78 -26.39 13.13
C ARG A 160 -10.18 -26.95 12.85
N GLY A 161 -10.26 -28.02 12.09
CA GLY A 161 -11.50 -28.81 11.93
C GLY A 161 -11.30 -29.98 10.98
N PRO A 162 -12.34 -30.79 10.73
CA PRO A 162 -12.30 -31.86 9.72
C PRO A 162 -12.51 -31.40 8.27
N ILE A 163 -12.83 -30.12 8.01
CA ILE A 163 -13.15 -29.66 6.64
C ILE A 163 -11.96 -29.73 5.67
N ASP A 164 -12.22 -30.13 4.44
CA ASP A 164 -11.24 -30.37 3.38
C ASP A 164 -11.82 -30.08 1.97
N ALA A 165 -11.00 -30.30 0.94
CA ALA A 165 -11.37 -30.09 -0.47
C ALA A 165 -12.57 -30.94 -0.95
N ALA A 166 -12.80 -32.11 -0.35
CA ALA A 166 -13.88 -33.01 -0.75
C ALA A 166 -15.20 -32.62 -0.08
N SER A 167 -15.16 -32.29 1.21
CA SER A 167 -16.31 -31.89 2.01
C SER A 167 -16.83 -30.48 1.70
N ILE A 168 -15.95 -29.51 1.38
CA ILE A 168 -16.37 -28.13 0.99
C ILE A 168 -17.23 -28.06 -0.28
N ALA A 169 -17.26 -29.14 -1.09
CA ALA A 169 -18.12 -29.22 -2.26
C ALA A 169 -19.60 -29.43 -1.91
N ARG A 170 -19.90 -29.97 -0.71
CA ARG A 170 -21.27 -30.13 -0.18
C ARG A 170 -21.86 -28.78 0.22
N TYR A 171 -21.10 -27.98 0.97
CA TYR A 171 -21.58 -26.72 1.55
C TYR A 171 -21.60 -25.59 0.52
N ARG A 172 -22.76 -25.39 -0.11
CA ARG A 172 -23.01 -24.38 -1.15
C ARG A 172 -23.58 -23.10 -0.57
N THR A 173 -24.45 -23.19 0.43
CA THR A 173 -25.03 -22.06 1.16
C THR A 173 -24.60 -22.10 2.62
N MET A 174 -24.17 -20.95 3.15
CA MET A 174 -23.80 -20.81 4.56
C MET A 174 -24.58 -19.67 5.22
N ALA A 175 -25.05 -19.87 6.44
CA ALA A 175 -25.60 -18.81 7.26
C ALA A 175 -24.52 -18.27 8.21
N VAL A 176 -24.51 -16.95 8.47
CA VAL A 176 -23.66 -16.33 9.48
C VAL A 176 -24.57 -15.68 10.53
N MET A 177 -24.62 -16.27 11.72
CA MET A 177 -25.39 -15.72 12.83
C MET A 177 -24.75 -14.41 13.31
N PRO A 178 -25.54 -13.49 13.90
CA PRO A 178 -24.99 -12.46 14.77
C PRO A 178 -24.11 -13.13 15.84
N PHE A 179 -22.87 -12.67 15.99
CA PHE A 179 -22.00 -13.15 17.06
C PHE A 179 -22.50 -12.60 18.40
N GLU A 180 -22.21 -13.30 19.50
CA GLU A 180 -22.47 -12.76 20.84
C GLU A 180 -21.59 -11.52 21.10
N ASP A 181 -22.20 -10.48 21.65
CA ASP A 181 -21.54 -9.20 21.93
C ASP A 181 -20.58 -9.30 23.13
N ALA A 182 -19.48 -8.56 23.07
CA ALA A 182 -18.58 -8.41 24.21
C ALA A 182 -19.28 -7.73 25.39
N ALA A 183 -18.91 -8.14 26.61
CA ALA A 183 -19.50 -7.63 27.84
C ALA A 183 -19.51 -6.10 27.90
N GLY A 184 -20.71 -5.50 27.99
CA GLY A 184 -20.89 -4.04 28.04
C GLY A 184 -20.75 -3.30 26.70
N MET A 185 -20.52 -4.01 25.58
CA MET A 185 -20.25 -3.43 24.26
C MET A 185 -21.24 -3.96 23.19
N PRO A 186 -22.52 -3.54 23.24
CA PRO A 186 -23.56 -4.03 22.33
C PRO A 186 -23.29 -3.68 20.87
N GLY A 187 -23.68 -4.58 19.97
CA GLY A 187 -23.50 -4.50 18.53
C GLY A 187 -22.10 -4.88 18.01
N THR A 188 -21.14 -5.23 18.88
CA THR A 188 -19.80 -5.71 18.49
C THR A 188 -19.87 -6.99 17.65
N GLY A 189 -20.63 -7.98 18.10
CA GLY A 189 -20.82 -9.24 17.38
C GLY A 189 -21.52 -9.07 16.03
N SER A 190 -22.43 -8.10 15.92
CA SER A 190 -23.06 -7.75 14.63
C SER A 190 -22.07 -7.16 13.60
N ARG A 191 -21.01 -6.49 14.05
CA ARG A 191 -19.92 -6.01 13.19
C ARG A 191 -19.01 -7.16 12.75
N ILE A 192 -18.66 -8.06 13.68
CA ILE A 192 -17.87 -9.26 13.38
C ILE A 192 -18.58 -10.13 12.34
N ALA A 193 -19.88 -10.40 12.52
CA ALA A 193 -20.69 -11.13 11.55
C ALA A 193 -20.63 -10.50 10.15
N GLY A 194 -20.71 -9.16 10.05
CA GLY A 194 -20.55 -8.45 8.77
C GLY A 194 -19.16 -8.61 8.13
N MET A 195 -18.08 -8.59 8.92
CA MET A 195 -16.72 -8.87 8.44
C MET A 195 -16.57 -10.32 7.96
N VAL A 196 -17.10 -11.28 8.72
CA VAL A 196 -17.10 -12.71 8.39
C VAL A 196 -17.83 -12.95 7.07
N THR A 197 -19.07 -12.45 6.95
CA THR A 197 -19.88 -12.53 5.71
C THR A 197 -19.12 -11.99 4.51
N THR A 198 -18.53 -10.78 4.63
CA THR A 198 -17.77 -10.16 3.53
C THR A 198 -16.61 -11.05 3.07
N LEU A 199 -15.82 -11.56 4.02
CA LEU A 199 -14.66 -12.39 3.73
C LEU A 199 -15.03 -13.80 3.22
N MET A 200 -16.19 -14.33 3.61
CA MET A 200 -16.72 -15.60 3.06
C MET A 200 -17.20 -15.44 1.60
N LEU A 201 -17.80 -14.31 1.27
CA LEU A 201 -18.12 -13.96 -0.13
C LEU A 201 -16.83 -13.80 -0.96
N ASP A 202 -15.77 -13.18 -0.40
CA ASP A 202 -14.45 -13.09 -1.05
C ASP A 202 -13.80 -14.46 -1.31
N LEU A 203 -14.12 -15.48 -0.49
CA LEU A 203 -13.72 -16.88 -0.69
C LEU A 203 -14.54 -17.61 -1.78
N GLY A 204 -15.59 -16.98 -2.33
CA GLY A 204 -16.48 -17.59 -3.32
C GLY A 204 -17.50 -18.55 -2.72
N LEU A 205 -17.86 -18.37 -1.45
CA LEU A 205 -18.96 -19.09 -0.78
C LEU A 205 -20.23 -18.25 -0.84
N ASN A 206 -21.40 -18.87 -1.03
CA ASN A 206 -22.67 -18.15 -0.95
C ASN A 206 -23.08 -18.02 0.50
N VAL A 207 -23.35 -16.80 0.95
CA VAL A 207 -23.83 -16.51 2.31
C VAL A 207 -25.29 -16.06 2.24
N VAL A 208 -26.14 -16.58 3.14
CA VAL A 208 -27.54 -16.18 3.27
C VAL A 208 -27.64 -14.69 3.58
N GLU A 209 -28.60 -14.01 2.96
CA GLU A 209 -28.81 -12.57 3.18
C GLU A 209 -29.22 -12.29 4.63
N ARG A 210 -28.59 -11.28 5.24
CA ARG A 210 -28.85 -10.90 6.63
C ARG A 210 -30.32 -10.59 6.91
N ALA A 211 -31.05 -9.98 5.97
CA ALA A 211 -32.47 -9.68 6.16
C ALA A 211 -33.32 -10.96 6.36
N GLN A 212 -33.03 -12.02 5.60
CA GLN A 212 -33.74 -13.30 5.70
C GLN A 212 -33.48 -13.99 7.05
N LEU A 213 -32.25 -13.87 7.59
CA LEU A 213 -31.92 -14.29 8.96
C LEU A 213 -32.66 -13.44 9.99
N ASP A 214 -32.63 -12.11 9.86
CA ASP A 214 -33.27 -11.17 10.79
C ASP A 214 -34.83 -11.29 10.77
N ASP A 215 -35.44 -11.75 9.68
CA ASP A 215 -36.86 -12.09 9.60
C ASP A 215 -37.16 -13.37 10.40
N VAL A 216 -36.46 -14.48 10.12
CA VAL A 216 -36.62 -15.77 10.83
C VAL A 216 -36.37 -15.64 12.33
N LEU A 217 -35.36 -14.86 12.74
CA LEU A 217 -35.05 -14.59 14.15
C LEU A 217 -36.19 -13.85 14.87
N ARG A 218 -36.87 -12.93 14.19
CA ARG A 218 -38.03 -12.20 14.74
C ARG A 218 -39.26 -13.09 14.87
N GLU A 219 -39.51 -13.97 13.91
CA GLU A 219 -40.67 -14.89 13.93
C GLU A 219 -40.54 -15.99 14.99
N GLN A 220 -39.32 -16.47 15.27
CA GLN A 220 -39.09 -17.59 16.20
C GLN A 220 -39.16 -17.20 17.70
N VAL A 221 -39.31 -15.92 18.06
CA VAL A 221 -39.26 -15.42 19.47
C VAL A 221 -38.02 -15.94 20.21
N ILE A 222 -36.87 -16.00 19.54
CA ILE A 222 -35.62 -16.48 20.12
C ILE A 222 -35.15 -15.48 21.16
N GLN A 223 -35.09 -15.93 22.42
CA GLN A 223 -34.45 -15.16 23.49
C GLN A 223 -32.93 -15.21 23.26
N LEU A 224 -32.41 -14.18 22.58
CA LEU A 224 -30.99 -13.94 22.25
C LEU A 224 -30.08 -13.73 23.48
N THR A 225 -30.45 -14.25 24.65
CA THR A 225 -29.78 -13.96 25.91
C THR A 225 -28.58 -14.87 26.16
N HIS A 226 -28.58 -16.10 25.64
CA HIS A 226 -27.43 -17.00 25.50
C HIS A 226 -27.67 -17.94 24.31
N GLY A 227 -26.97 -17.73 23.19
CA GLY A 227 -27.23 -18.38 21.90
C GLY A 227 -26.65 -19.78 21.80
N GLY A 228 -27.34 -20.77 22.35
CA GLY A 228 -26.93 -22.17 22.26
C GLY A 228 -26.90 -22.69 20.80
N ASP A 229 -25.92 -23.56 20.49
CA ASP A 229 -25.73 -24.15 19.15
C ASP A 229 -27.01 -24.77 18.56
N ALA A 230 -27.92 -25.27 19.40
CA ALA A 230 -29.20 -25.87 18.99
C ALA A 230 -30.17 -24.87 18.33
N ASP A 231 -30.21 -23.62 18.77
CA ASP A 231 -31.10 -22.61 18.18
C ASP A 231 -30.51 -22.08 16.88
N ALA A 232 -29.18 -21.95 16.80
CA ALA A 232 -28.47 -21.66 15.55
C ALA A 232 -28.74 -22.74 14.49
N LEU A 233 -28.67 -24.04 14.84
CA LEU A 233 -29.01 -25.13 13.92
C LEU A 233 -30.44 -25.02 13.40
N ARG A 234 -31.42 -24.70 14.26
CA ARG A 234 -32.83 -24.49 13.84
C ARG A 234 -32.97 -23.33 12.86
N VAL A 235 -32.32 -22.19 13.12
CA VAL A 235 -32.30 -21.04 12.20
C VAL A 235 -31.66 -21.43 10.87
N GLY A 236 -30.53 -22.15 10.88
CA GLY A 236 -29.87 -22.66 9.68
C GLY A 236 -30.76 -23.54 8.80
N GLN A 237 -31.56 -24.42 9.41
CA GLN A 237 -32.53 -25.26 8.72
C GLN A 237 -33.65 -24.45 8.07
N LEU A 238 -34.15 -23.42 8.77
CA LEU A 238 -35.22 -22.54 8.27
C LEU A 238 -34.78 -21.69 7.07
N VAL A 239 -33.52 -21.22 7.05
CA VAL A 239 -32.97 -20.44 5.92
C VAL A 239 -32.35 -21.31 4.81
N GLY A 240 -32.40 -22.64 4.91
CA GLY A 240 -31.85 -23.54 3.89
C GLY A 240 -30.33 -23.45 3.72
N ALA A 241 -29.60 -23.24 4.82
CA ALA A 241 -28.14 -23.25 4.82
C ALA A 241 -27.58 -24.67 5.05
N ASP A 242 -26.56 -25.08 4.29
CA ASP A 242 -25.87 -26.36 4.48
C ASP A 242 -24.97 -26.34 5.74
N ALA A 243 -24.42 -25.17 6.06
CA ALA A 243 -23.59 -24.93 7.24
C ALA A 243 -23.93 -23.58 7.89
N ILE A 244 -23.74 -23.47 9.21
CA ILE A 244 -23.94 -22.23 9.95
C ILE A 244 -22.69 -21.82 10.72
N VAL A 245 -22.37 -20.53 10.69
CA VAL A 245 -21.30 -19.90 11.45
C VAL A 245 -21.89 -19.22 12.68
N VAL A 246 -21.40 -19.60 13.85
CA VAL A 246 -21.68 -18.99 15.16
C VAL A 246 -20.39 -18.50 15.79
N GLY A 247 -20.47 -17.62 16.78
CA GLY A 247 -19.29 -17.13 17.48
C GLY A 247 -19.59 -16.06 18.52
N GLU A 248 -18.55 -15.63 19.22
CA GLU A 248 -18.60 -14.71 20.36
C GLU A 248 -17.42 -13.74 20.32
N VAL A 249 -17.64 -12.53 20.81
CA VAL A 249 -16.57 -11.54 21.04
C VAL A 249 -16.19 -11.57 22.52
N GLN A 250 -15.21 -12.40 22.86
CA GLN A 250 -14.78 -12.64 24.24
C GLN A 250 -14.18 -11.40 24.93
N GLN A 251 -13.50 -10.55 24.16
CA GLN A 251 -12.83 -9.35 24.69
C GLN A 251 -12.89 -8.21 23.65
N TRP A 252 -13.23 -7.00 24.11
CA TRP A 252 -13.25 -5.79 23.28
C TRP A 252 -12.86 -4.57 24.12
N GLU A 253 -11.55 -4.36 24.30
CA GLU A 253 -11.00 -3.28 25.11
C GLU A 253 -10.39 -2.16 24.26
N ARG A 254 -10.55 -0.92 24.75
CA ARG A 254 -9.93 0.29 24.20
C ARG A 254 -9.41 1.17 25.34
N ARG A 255 -8.09 1.30 25.47
CA ARG A 255 -7.43 2.21 26.42
C ARG A 255 -6.94 3.44 25.68
N GLN A 256 -7.76 4.49 25.63
CA GLN A 256 -7.45 5.73 24.91
C GLN A 256 -6.16 6.42 25.41
N GLN A 257 -5.91 6.41 26.72
CA GLN A 257 -4.74 7.05 27.34
C GLN A 257 -3.41 6.40 26.90
N GLU A 258 -3.39 5.07 26.79
CA GLU A 258 -2.22 4.29 26.39
C GLU A 258 -2.17 4.06 24.87
N ARG A 259 -3.23 4.47 24.14
CA ARG A 259 -3.48 4.20 22.72
C ARG A 259 -3.45 2.71 22.37
N THR A 260 -3.89 1.86 23.30
CA THR A 260 -3.93 0.40 23.10
C THR A 260 -5.35 -0.12 22.89
N SER A 261 -5.48 -1.19 22.11
CA SER A 261 -6.73 -1.96 21.99
C SER A 261 -6.45 -3.45 22.10
N SER A 262 -7.42 -4.19 22.62
CA SER A 262 -7.31 -5.65 22.79
C SER A 262 -8.61 -6.32 22.38
N VAL A 263 -8.52 -7.29 21.48
CA VAL A 263 -9.67 -8.03 20.96
C VAL A 263 -9.39 -9.52 21.02
N SER A 264 -10.38 -10.28 21.51
CA SER A 264 -10.44 -11.74 21.42
C SER A 264 -11.80 -12.15 20.87
N LEU A 265 -11.80 -13.08 19.91
CA LEU A 265 -13.02 -13.61 19.31
C LEU A 265 -12.87 -15.09 18.96
N SER A 266 -13.98 -15.82 19.01
CA SER A 266 -14.07 -17.21 18.58
C SER A 266 -15.20 -17.38 17.56
N LEU A 267 -15.03 -18.30 16.61
CA LEU A 267 -16.04 -18.68 15.62
C LEU A 267 -16.02 -20.18 15.37
N ARG A 268 -17.19 -20.76 15.17
CA ARG A 268 -17.41 -22.18 14.90
C ARG A 268 -18.34 -22.31 13.70
N MET A 269 -17.95 -23.14 12.75
CA MET A 269 -18.74 -23.50 11.56
C MET A 269 -19.26 -24.93 11.75
N ILE A 270 -20.57 -25.10 11.66
CA ILE A 270 -21.28 -26.33 12.03
C ILE A 270 -22.15 -26.78 10.85
N ASP A 271 -22.12 -28.07 10.52
CA ASP A 271 -23.01 -28.71 9.54
C ASP A 271 -24.45 -28.71 10.08
N VAL A 272 -25.39 -28.16 9.30
CA VAL A 272 -26.77 -27.88 9.75
C VAL A 272 -27.65 -29.14 9.83
N GLU A 273 -27.29 -30.18 9.08
CA GLU A 273 -28.01 -31.46 9.00
C GLU A 273 -27.60 -32.42 10.13
N THR A 274 -26.32 -32.42 10.48
CA THR A 274 -25.70 -33.39 11.40
C THR A 274 -25.25 -32.78 12.74
N GLY A 275 -25.23 -31.44 12.86
CA GLY A 275 -24.73 -30.74 14.04
C GLY A 275 -23.22 -30.87 14.27
N ARG A 276 -22.46 -31.36 13.28
CA ARG A 276 -21.02 -31.63 13.43
C ARG A 276 -20.18 -30.39 13.17
N LEU A 277 -19.17 -30.17 14.02
CA LEU A 277 -18.18 -29.11 13.83
C LEU A 277 -17.37 -29.37 12.54
N LEU A 278 -17.40 -28.41 11.61
CA LEU A 278 -16.62 -28.40 10.38
C LEU A 278 -15.29 -27.67 10.54
N PHE A 279 -15.32 -26.55 11.28
CA PHE A 279 -14.16 -25.72 11.55
C PHE A 279 -14.39 -24.90 12.83
N SER A 280 -13.38 -24.78 13.68
CA SER A 280 -13.34 -23.86 14.82
C SER A 280 -12.11 -22.97 14.68
N GLY A 281 -12.31 -21.67 14.80
CA GLY A 281 -11.27 -20.66 14.74
C GLY A 281 -11.38 -19.71 15.92
N GLN A 282 -10.26 -19.46 16.59
CA GLN A 282 -10.17 -18.46 17.65
C GLN A 282 -8.97 -17.57 17.39
N GLY A 283 -9.02 -16.33 17.85
CA GLY A 283 -7.86 -15.47 17.80
C GLY A 283 -7.92 -14.26 18.70
N HIS A 284 -6.73 -13.82 19.09
CA HIS A 284 -6.50 -12.68 19.96
C HIS A 284 -5.45 -11.75 19.35
N LEU A 285 -5.65 -10.44 19.53
CA LEU A 285 -4.68 -9.42 19.18
C LEU A 285 -4.79 -8.26 20.17
N THR A 286 -3.64 -7.92 20.77
CA THR A 286 -3.44 -6.66 21.49
C THR A 286 -2.57 -5.76 20.62
N ASP A 287 -3.12 -4.61 20.23
CA ASP A 287 -2.43 -3.58 19.45
C ASP A 287 -1.98 -2.45 20.40
N PRO A 288 -0.66 -2.31 20.68
CA PRO A 288 -0.13 -1.22 21.50
C PRO A 288 0.03 0.11 20.73
N THR A 289 -0.30 0.16 19.44
CA THR A 289 -0.10 1.32 18.55
C THR A 289 -1.41 2.00 18.15
N SER A 290 -2.53 1.30 18.29
CA SER A 290 -3.86 1.74 17.86
C SER A 290 -4.91 1.50 18.95
N ASP A 291 -5.71 2.52 19.23
CA ASP A 291 -6.90 2.42 20.09
C ASP A 291 -8.16 2.02 19.30
N ASN A 292 -7.99 1.51 18.06
CA ASN A 292 -9.08 1.05 17.21
C ASN A 292 -9.22 -0.49 17.23
N PRO A 293 -10.05 -1.06 18.13
CA PRO A 293 -10.28 -2.51 18.18
C PRO A 293 -10.88 -3.07 16.88
N GLU A 294 -11.56 -2.26 16.06
CA GLU A 294 -12.15 -2.73 14.79
C GLU A 294 -11.07 -3.13 13.77
N GLN A 295 -9.88 -2.51 13.82
CA GLN A 295 -8.73 -2.89 13.01
C GLN A 295 -8.15 -4.24 13.47
N ALA A 296 -7.97 -4.42 14.79
CA ALA A 296 -7.50 -5.66 15.37
C ALA A 296 -8.46 -6.83 15.06
N ALA A 297 -9.77 -6.60 15.24
CA ALA A 297 -10.83 -7.54 14.88
C ALA A 297 -10.76 -7.97 13.40
N ARG A 298 -10.65 -7.01 12.48
CA ARG A 298 -10.52 -7.30 11.03
C ARG A 298 -9.30 -8.16 10.71
N LEU A 299 -8.17 -7.93 11.38
CA LEU A 299 -6.96 -8.75 11.24
C LEU A 299 -7.19 -10.18 11.73
N ILE A 300 -7.79 -10.36 12.91
CA ILE A 300 -8.11 -11.68 13.47
C ILE A 300 -9.06 -12.46 12.53
N VAL A 301 -10.18 -11.87 12.12
CA VAL A 301 -11.18 -12.56 11.27
C VAL A 301 -10.59 -12.94 9.92
N ASN A 302 -9.86 -12.04 9.26
CA ASN A 302 -9.15 -12.32 7.99
C ASN A 302 -8.17 -13.50 8.14
N ARG A 303 -7.45 -13.55 9.26
CA ARG A 303 -6.48 -14.60 9.54
C ARG A 303 -7.14 -15.95 9.78
N ILE A 304 -8.24 -16.00 10.55
CA ILE A 304 -9.03 -17.21 10.77
C ILE A 304 -9.61 -17.73 9.44
N LEU A 305 -10.26 -16.87 8.67
CA LEU A 305 -10.86 -17.25 7.39
C LEU A 305 -9.82 -17.58 6.31
N THR A 306 -8.60 -17.04 6.42
CA THR A 306 -7.47 -17.49 5.60
C THR A 306 -7.06 -18.92 5.94
N GLN A 307 -6.95 -19.28 7.23
CA GLN A 307 -6.65 -20.66 7.63
C GLN A 307 -7.76 -21.63 7.18
N PHE A 308 -9.03 -21.27 7.39
CA PHE A 308 -10.18 -22.01 6.88
C PHE A 308 -10.13 -22.19 5.36
N GLY A 309 -9.94 -21.10 4.60
CA GLY A 309 -9.90 -21.13 3.15
C GLY A 309 -8.72 -21.89 2.56
N VAL A 310 -7.64 -22.09 3.32
CA VAL A 310 -6.53 -22.98 2.93
C VAL A 310 -6.86 -24.43 3.27
N GLN A 311 -7.40 -24.69 4.47
CA GLN A 311 -7.78 -26.05 4.90
C GLN A 311 -8.88 -26.65 4.00
N ALA A 312 -9.86 -25.82 3.62
CA ALA A 312 -10.94 -26.15 2.70
C ALA A 312 -10.55 -26.02 1.21
N ASP A 313 -9.26 -25.86 0.88
CA ASP A 313 -8.76 -25.82 -0.51
C ASP A 313 -9.37 -24.70 -1.41
N LEU A 314 -9.88 -23.62 -0.80
CA LEU A 314 -10.47 -22.47 -1.51
C LEU A 314 -9.43 -21.45 -1.98
N LEU A 315 -8.31 -21.29 -1.24
CA LEU A 315 -7.33 -20.23 -1.44
C LEU A 315 -5.98 -20.66 -2.03
N GLY A 316 -5.62 -21.95 -1.88
CA GLY A 316 -4.25 -22.43 -2.08
C GLY A 316 -3.26 -21.92 -1.01
N SER A 317 -2.24 -22.71 -0.70
CA SER A 317 -1.19 -22.32 0.27
C SER A 317 -0.25 -21.23 -0.25
N GLY A 318 -0.22 -21.01 -1.57
CA GLY A 318 0.57 -19.98 -2.21
C GLY A 318 -0.05 -18.58 -2.18
N ARG A 319 0.79 -17.56 -2.32
CA ARG A 319 0.41 -16.19 -2.66
C ARG A 319 1.28 -15.65 -3.79
N ILE A 320 0.68 -14.81 -4.63
CA ILE A 320 1.35 -14.18 -5.78
C ILE A 320 1.35 -12.64 -5.70
N GLY A 321 0.58 -12.06 -4.76
CA GLY A 321 0.55 -10.61 -4.53
C GLY A 321 -0.27 -9.78 -5.53
N VAL A 322 -1.13 -10.42 -6.31
CA VAL A 322 -2.01 -9.79 -7.30
C VAL A 322 -3.42 -9.67 -6.72
N SER A 323 -4.05 -8.50 -6.90
CA SER A 323 -5.51 -8.36 -6.80
C SER A 323 -6.07 -8.26 -8.21
N TRP A 324 -7.09 -9.05 -8.50
CA TRP A 324 -7.74 -9.07 -9.80
C TRP A 324 -9.25 -9.24 -9.68
N GLN A 325 -9.98 -8.83 -10.71
CA GLN A 325 -11.43 -8.98 -10.80
C GLN A 325 -11.77 -9.73 -12.08
N LEU A 326 -12.64 -10.74 -11.97
CA LEU A 326 -13.13 -11.45 -13.14
C LEU A 326 -14.04 -10.51 -13.94
N ARG A 327 -13.77 -10.37 -15.24
CA ARG A 327 -14.56 -9.57 -16.17
C ARG A 327 -14.97 -10.45 -17.34
N ARG A 328 -16.16 -10.19 -17.87
CA ARG A 328 -16.64 -10.73 -19.14
C ARG A 328 -16.90 -9.55 -20.07
N ASP A 329 -16.26 -9.52 -21.22
CA ASP A 329 -16.38 -8.47 -22.24
C ASP A 329 -16.40 -9.13 -23.62
N ALA A 330 -17.29 -8.70 -24.51
CA ALA A 330 -17.50 -9.28 -25.85
C ALA A 330 -17.61 -10.83 -25.93
N GLY A 331 -17.93 -11.51 -24.82
CA GLY A 331 -17.97 -12.97 -24.72
C GLY A 331 -16.68 -13.63 -24.21
N GLU A 332 -15.56 -12.90 -24.12
CA GLU A 332 -14.33 -13.36 -23.49
C GLU A 332 -14.35 -13.16 -21.98
N GLN A 333 -13.78 -14.10 -21.23
CA GLN A 333 -13.57 -14.00 -19.78
C GLN A 333 -12.09 -13.82 -19.49
N TYR A 334 -11.77 -12.83 -18.66
CA TYR A 334 -10.40 -12.53 -18.24
C TYR A 334 -10.39 -11.94 -16.83
N TYR A 335 -9.29 -12.13 -16.10
CA TYR A 335 -9.02 -11.41 -14.87
C TYR A 335 -8.33 -10.07 -15.20
N LEU A 336 -8.93 -8.96 -14.80
CA LEU A 336 -8.29 -7.65 -14.86
C LEU A 336 -7.44 -7.45 -13.61
N VAL A 337 -6.15 -7.19 -13.75
CA VAL A 337 -5.26 -6.87 -12.62
C VAL A 337 -5.58 -5.46 -12.13
N THR A 338 -6.13 -5.35 -10.92
CA THR A 338 -6.54 -4.08 -10.29
C THR A 338 -5.49 -3.55 -9.31
N GLU A 339 -4.74 -4.43 -8.67
CA GLU A 339 -3.67 -4.07 -7.72
C GLU A 339 -2.52 -5.07 -7.82
N LEU A 340 -1.31 -4.59 -7.51
CA LEU A 340 -0.09 -5.40 -7.47
C LEU A 340 0.75 -4.97 -6.28
N ARG A 341 1.06 -5.91 -5.38
CA ARG A 341 1.88 -5.64 -4.19
C ARG A 341 3.36 -5.77 -4.53
N ALA A 342 4.11 -4.72 -4.25
CA ALA A 342 5.54 -4.65 -4.49
C ALA A 342 6.30 -5.79 -3.79
N GLY A 343 7.30 -6.35 -4.46
CA GLY A 343 8.17 -7.39 -3.91
C GLY A 343 7.56 -8.80 -3.78
N LEU A 344 6.28 -9.00 -4.13
CA LEU A 344 5.66 -10.33 -4.22
C LEU A 344 5.82 -10.94 -5.63
N PRO A 345 5.55 -12.25 -5.83
CA PRO A 345 5.90 -12.95 -7.07
C PRO A 345 5.34 -12.34 -8.37
N GLY A 346 4.13 -11.78 -8.35
CA GLY A 346 3.53 -11.13 -9.53
C GLY A 346 4.28 -9.85 -9.95
N ASP A 347 4.78 -9.08 -8.98
CA ASP A 347 5.60 -7.88 -9.22
C ASP A 347 6.98 -8.27 -9.73
N LYS A 348 7.63 -9.24 -9.07
CA LYS A 348 8.91 -9.84 -9.49
C LYS A 348 8.84 -10.42 -10.92
N ALA A 349 7.69 -10.94 -11.34
CA ALA A 349 7.46 -11.50 -12.67
C ALA A 349 7.00 -10.48 -13.74
N GLY A 350 6.87 -9.20 -13.39
CA GLY A 350 6.58 -8.13 -14.35
C GLY A 350 5.12 -8.00 -14.80
N LEU A 351 4.17 -8.48 -13.99
CA LEU A 351 2.76 -8.08 -14.13
C LEU A 351 2.62 -6.57 -13.90
N LYS A 352 1.55 -5.98 -14.44
CA LYS A 352 1.21 -4.57 -14.27
C LYS A 352 -0.29 -4.40 -14.02
N ILE A 353 -0.63 -3.32 -13.32
CA ILE A 353 -2.03 -2.90 -13.15
C ILE A 353 -2.60 -2.58 -14.54
N GLY A 354 -3.80 -3.10 -14.83
CA GLY A 354 -4.45 -3.01 -16.14
C GLY A 354 -4.20 -4.21 -17.07
N ASP A 355 -3.31 -5.15 -16.70
CA ASP A 355 -3.12 -6.41 -17.44
C ASP A 355 -4.41 -7.25 -17.46
N ARG A 356 -4.72 -7.85 -18.61
CA ARG A 356 -5.83 -8.82 -18.77
C ARG A 356 -5.26 -10.23 -18.76
N VAL A 357 -5.36 -10.94 -17.66
CA VAL A 357 -4.98 -12.37 -17.58
C VAL A 357 -6.10 -13.19 -18.25
N THR A 358 -5.77 -13.88 -19.34
CA THR A 358 -6.71 -14.64 -20.18
C THR A 358 -6.58 -16.16 -20.02
N ALA A 359 -5.48 -16.66 -19.45
CA ALA A 359 -5.25 -18.07 -19.20
C ALA A 359 -4.43 -18.31 -17.93
N CYS A 360 -4.66 -19.45 -17.27
CA CYS A 360 -3.91 -19.91 -16.11
C CYS A 360 -3.47 -21.37 -16.32
N ASN A 361 -2.18 -21.66 -16.13
CA ASN A 361 -1.54 -22.95 -16.37
C ASN A 361 -1.85 -23.55 -17.76
N GLY A 362 -1.83 -22.69 -18.79
CA GLY A 362 -2.13 -23.05 -20.18
C GLY A 362 -3.62 -23.21 -20.51
N VAL A 363 -4.52 -23.18 -19.52
CA VAL A 363 -5.97 -23.31 -19.72
C VAL A 363 -6.62 -21.92 -19.85
N PRO A 364 -7.34 -21.62 -20.94
CA PRO A 364 -8.01 -20.32 -21.11
C PRO A 364 -9.18 -20.12 -20.14
N LEU A 365 -9.34 -18.90 -19.62
CA LEU A 365 -10.46 -18.54 -18.72
C LEU A 365 -11.81 -18.48 -19.43
N SER A 366 -11.83 -18.51 -20.76
CA SER A 366 -13.05 -18.68 -21.57
C SER A 366 -13.65 -20.09 -21.48
N THR A 367 -12.92 -21.10 -21.01
CA THR A 367 -13.46 -22.47 -20.86
C THR A 367 -14.30 -22.66 -19.59
N VAL A 368 -14.17 -21.77 -18.61
CA VAL A 368 -14.80 -21.89 -17.28
C VAL A 368 -16.03 -21.00 -17.15
N LYS A 369 -17.18 -21.62 -16.83
CA LYS A 369 -18.48 -20.93 -16.81
C LYS A 369 -18.73 -20.14 -15.52
N THR A 370 -18.18 -20.59 -14.39
CA THR A 370 -18.39 -19.98 -13.07
C THR A 370 -17.15 -19.26 -12.57
N GLU A 371 -17.34 -18.27 -11.69
CA GLU A 371 -16.22 -17.58 -11.04
C GLU A 371 -15.42 -18.52 -10.12
N ARG A 372 -16.09 -19.47 -9.45
CA ARG A 372 -15.45 -20.48 -8.59
C ARG A 372 -14.46 -21.34 -9.39
N ASP A 373 -14.84 -21.77 -10.59
CA ASP A 373 -13.96 -22.54 -11.47
C ASP A 373 -12.77 -21.71 -11.96
N ALA A 374 -13.01 -20.45 -12.33
CA ALA A 374 -11.95 -19.51 -12.73
C ALA A 374 -10.96 -19.24 -11.60
N ARG A 375 -11.41 -19.11 -10.35
CA ARG A 375 -10.56 -18.96 -9.16
C ARG A 375 -9.74 -20.22 -8.89
N ARG A 376 -10.36 -21.39 -9.00
CA ARG A 376 -9.69 -22.70 -8.86
C ARG A 376 -8.60 -22.92 -9.92
N LEU A 377 -8.82 -22.46 -11.15
CA LEU A 377 -7.88 -22.62 -12.27
C LEU A 377 -6.57 -21.83 -12.07
N CYS A 378 -6.67 -20.64 -11.47
CA CYS A 378 -5.53 -19.76 -11.17
C CYS A 378 -4.97 -19.96 -9.75
N ARG A 379 -5.37 -21.03 -9.06
CA ARG A 379 -4.90 -21.39 -7.71
C ARG A 379 -3.48 -21.95 -7.76
N VAL A 380 -2.73 -21.76 -6.68
CA VAL A 380 -1.32 -22.16 -6.55
C VAL A 380 -1.00 -22.64 -5.14
N GLU A 381 -0.17 -23.67 -5.04
CA GLU A 381 0.47 -24.04 -3.78
C GLU A 381 1.84 -23.35 -3.63
N ALA A 382 2.30 -23.20 -2.39
CA ALA A 382 3.59 -22.59 -2.11
C ALA A 382 4.73 -23.38 -2.81
N GLY A 383 5.58 -22.67 -3.54
CA GLY A 383 6.68 -23.26 -4.32
C GLY A 383 6.30 -23.79 -5.71
N GLN A 384 5.02 -23.77 -6.11
CA GLN A 384 4.62 -24.14 -7.48
C GLN A 384 4.82 -22.98 -8.46
N GLU A 385 5.16 -23.30 -9.71
CA GLU A 385 5.14 -22.37 -10.84
C GLU A 385 3.70 -22.16 -11.34
N LEU A 386 3.31 -20.90 -11.51
CA LEU A 386 2.08 -20.47 -12.17
C LEU A 386 2.44 -19.85 -13.51
N GLN A 387 1.81 -20.35 -14.57
CA GLN A 387 1.90 -19.75 -15.89
C GLN A 387 0.63 -18.95 -16.20
N LEU A 388 0.79 -17.65 -16.45
CA LEU A 388 -0.30 -16.74 -16.80
C LEU A 388 -0.19 -16.33 -18.27
N GLY A 389 -1.25 -16.56 -19.04
CA GLY A 389 -1.46 -15.91 -20.33
C GLY A 389 -2.01 -14.50 -20.08
N VAL A 390 -1.33 -13.47 -20.58
CA VAL A 390 -1.64 -12.06 -20.30
C VAL A 390 -1.75 -11.27 -21.60
N VAL A 391 -2.78 -10.44 -21.72
CA VAL A 391 -2.92 -9.44 -22.78
C VAL A 391 -2.71 -8.05 -22.20
N ARG A 392 -1.74 -7.32 -22.77
CA ARG A 392 -1.43 -5.92 -22.43
C ARG A 392 -1.37 -5.14 -23.75
N GLU A 393 -2.21 -4.12 -23.87
CA GLU A 393 -2.30 -3.27 -25.08
C GLU A 393 -2.48 -4.07 -26.39
N GLY A 394 -3.27 -5.15 -26.33
CA GLY A 394 -3.53 -6.04 -27.48
C GLY A 394 -2.40 -7.03 -27.81
N ARG A 395 -1.27 -7.00 -27.09
CA ARG A 395 -0.17 -7.95 -27.24
C ARG A 395 -0.27 -9.07 -26.21
N PHE A 396 -0.03 -10.31 -26.65
CA PHE A 396 0.02 -11.49 -25.80
C PHE A 396 1.41 -11.66 -25.16
N PHE A 397 1.43 -11.95 -23.88
CA PHE A 397 2.60 -12.25 -23.07
C PHE A 397 2.33 -13.54 -22.27
N THR A 398 3.38 -14.30 -21.98
CA THR A 398 3.32 -15.39 -20.99
C THR A 398 4.17 -14.98 -19.80
N VAL A 399 3.55 -14.85 -18.64
CA VAL A 399 4.23 -14.55 -17.38
C VAL A 399 4.34 -15.82 -16.57
N ARG A 400 5.53 -16.14 -16.07
CA ARG A 400 5.79 -17.29 -15.20
C ARG A 400 6.27 -16.77 -13.85
N LEU A 401 5.72 -17.31 -12.77
CA LEU A 401 6.05 -16.90 -11.41
C LEU A 401 5.99 -18.10 -10.47
N ILE A 402 6.78 -18.09 -9.40
CA ILE A 402 6.74 -19.13 -8.36
C ILE A 402 5.99 -18.55 -7.15
N ALA A 403 4.97 -19.26 -6.67
CA ALA A 403 4.17 -18.78 -5.56
C ALA A 403 4.94 -18.83 -4.23
N GLU A 404 4.90 -17.73 -3.47
CA GLU A 404 5.48 -17.67 -2.12
C GLU A 404 4.50 -18.26 -1.10
N LYS A 405 4.99 -18.78 0.04
CA LYS A 405 4.13 -19.26 1.13
C LYS A 405 3.27 -18.09 1.66
N ARG A 406 1.98 -18.31 1.86
CA ARG A 406 1.09 -17.34 2.51
C ARG A 406 1.48 -17.19 4.00
N PRO A 407 1.61 -15.96 4.56
CA PRO A 407 2.06 -15.74 5.93
C PRO A 407 1.22 -16.49 6.98
N GLY A 408 1.92 -17.10 7.92
CA GLY A 408 1.35 -17.81 9.07
C GLY A 408 0.50 -19.04 8.72
N LEU A 409 0.75 -19.68 7.59
CA LEU A 409 0.59 -21.13 7.44
C LEU A 409 1.86 -21.85 7.92
#